data_AF-A0A7X7DXP2-F1
#
_entry.id   AF-A0A7X7DXP2-F1
#
_cell.length_a   1.000
_cell.length_b   1.000
_cell.length_c   1.000
_cell.angle_alpha   90.00
_cell.angle_beta   90.00
_cell.angle_gamma   90.00
#
_symmetry.space_group_name_H-M   'P 1'
#
loop_
_entity.id
_entity.type
_entity.pdbx_description
1 polymer ?
#
loop_
_entity_poly.entity_id
_entity_poly.type
_entity_poly.pdbx_seq_one_letter_code
_entity_poly.pdbx_strand_id
1 'polypeptide(L)'
;MKKIVILTALWCTCISLWVLFWFSEKKNSKPARLILKTEAAGENSSSARDVQKSNLASDTEKNSTGDADTDNEHSDTGNNEECININTSDTERLCLLPGVGPGLAEKIVTFRQQNGTFKGEDDLLKVKGIGTAKLGQFQSRICF
;
A
#
# COMPACT_ATOMS: atom_id res chain seq x y z
N MET A 1 52.99 20.28 14.73
CA MET A 1 51.65 20.45 15.34
C MET A 1 50.67 21.17 14.40
N LYS A 2 50.49 20.71 13.15
CA LYS A 2 49.59 21.34 12.15
C LYS A 2 48.77 20.34 11.31
N LYS A 3 48.78 19.04 11.64
CA LYS A 3 48.14 17.98 10.84
C LYS A 3 46.81 17.45 11.39
N ILE A 4 46.39 17.86 12.59
CA ILE A 4 45.18 17.33 13.25
C ILE A 4 43.93 18.18 12.98
N VAL A 5 44.07 19.46 12.60
CA VAL A 5 42.92 20.38 12.45
C VAL A 5 42.15 20.21 11.13
N ILE A 6 42.70 19.49 10.15
CA ILE A 6 42.04 19.32 8.83
C ILE A 6 41.10 18.10 8.81
N LEU A 7 41.33 17.09 9.67
CA LEU A 7 40.52 15.86 9.66
C LEU A 7 39.12 16.04 10.30
N THR A 8 38.95 16.99 11.21
CA THR A 8 37.65 17.26 11.87
C THR A 8 36.69 18.06 11.00
N ALA A 9 37.19 18.79 9.99
CA ALA A 9 36.37 19.58 9.07
C ALA A 9 35.71 18.74 7.96
N LEU A 10 36.31 17.59 7.60
CA LEU A 10 35.76 16.71 6.56
C LEU A 10 34.64 15.78 7.07
N TRP A 11 34.52 15.54 8.37
CA TRP A 11 33.46 14.67 8.93
C TRP A 11 32.17 15.43 9.22
N CYS A 12 32.24 16.75 9.48
CA CYS A 12 31.07 17.56 9.83
C CYS A 12 30.20 17.92 8.61
N THR A 13 30.80 18.06 7.42
CA THR A 13 30.05 18.36 6.19
C THR A 13 29.35 17.14 5.60
N CYS A 14 29.86 15.92 5.81
CA CYS A 14 29.18 14.68 5.42
C CYS A 14 27.92 14.40 6.23
N ILE A 15 27.91 14.71 7.54
CA ILE A 15 26.72 14.54 8.38
C ILE A 15 25.63 15.53 7.98
N SER A 16 26.00 16.78 7.66
CA SER A 16 25.06 17.78 7.17
C SER A 16 24.47 17.43 5.80
N LEU A 17 25.26 16.82 4.90
CA LEU A 17 24.76 16.30 3.61
C LEU A 17 23.92 15.02 3.78
N TRP A 18 24.24 14.17 4.76
CA TRP A 18 23.46 12.97 5.06
C TRP A 18 22.10 13.30 5.70
N VAL A 19 22.01 14.34 6.54
CA VAL A 19 20.72 14.78 7.10
C VAL A 19 19.81 15.41 6.05
N LEU A 20 20.36 16.10 5.03
CA LEU A 20 19.58 16.57 3.89
C LEU A 20 19.11 15.43 2.97
N PHE A 21 19.90 14.36 2.83
CA PHE A 21 19.51 13.15 2.10
C PHE A 21 18.52 12.28 2.89
N TRP A 22 18.60 12.29 4.22
CA TRP A 22 17.71 11.53 5.10
C TRP A 22 16.40 12.28 5.45
N PHE A 23 16.32 13.57 5.13
CA PHE A 23 15.12 14.39 5.26
C PHE A 23 14.47 14.68 3.89
N SER A 24 14.65 13.81 2.89
CA SER A 24 14.04 14.01 1.56
C SER A 24 13.60 12.71 0.90
N GLU A 25 12.99 11.80 1.66
CA GLU A 25 12.28 10.65 1.09
C GLU A 25 10.99 10.37 1.85
N LYS A 26 10.26 11.44 2.16
CA LYS A 26 8.91 11.37 2.71
C LYS A 26 7.91 12.13 1.86
N LYS A 27 7.86 11.80 0.56
CA LYS A 27 6.69 12.05 -0.30
C LYS A 27 6.66 11.01 -1.43
N ASN A 28 6.16 9.81 -1.14
CA ASN A 28 5.44 9.05 -2.18
C ASN A 28 4.07 9.70 -2.33
N SER A 29 4.07 10.79 -3.08
CA SER A 29 2.90 11.39 -3.71
C SER A 29 2.22 10.32 -4.56
N LYS A 30 0.95 10.01 -4.27
CA LYS A 30 0.04 9.52 -5.30
C LYS A 30 -0.41 10.74 -6.10
N PRO A 31 0.05 11.00 -7.34
CA PRO A 31 -0.66 11.94 -8.19
C PRO A 31 -1.93 11.24 -8.69
N ALA A 32 -3.09 11.71 -8.24
CA ALA A 32 -4.35 11.44 -8.93
C ALA A 32 -4.24 12.05 -10.34
N ARG A 33 -3.76 11.24 -11.29
CA ARG A 33 -3.55 11.67 -12.67
C ARG A 33 -4.88 11.62 -13.39
N LEU A 34 -5.44 12.83 -13.56
CA LEU A 34 -6.41 13.24 -14.56
C LEU A 34 -6.31 12.40 -15.84
N ILE A 35 -7.36 11.64 -16.13
CA ILE A 35 -7.56 11.02 -17.43
C ILE A 35 -7.94 12.13 -18.41
N LEU A 36 -6.95 12.60 -19.20
CA LEU A 36 -7.22 13.10 -20.54
C LEU A 36 -7.36 11.87 -21.45
N LYS A 37 -8.60 11.46 -21.71
CA LYS A 37 -8.89 10.55 -22.81
C LYS A 37 -9.00 11.41 -24.06
N THR A 38 -7.89 11.54 -24.77
CA THR A 38 -7.90 11.89 -26.20
C THR A 38 -8.38 10.66 -26.95
N GLU A 39 -9.56 10.73 -27.57
CA GLU A 39 -10.02 9.79 -28.58
C GLU A 39 -10.19 10.54 -29.90
N ALA A 40 -9.25 10.28 -30.82
CA ALA A 40 -9.39 10.57 -32.23
C ALA A 40 -9.11 9.27 -33.02
N ALA A 41 -10.05 8.97 -33.92
CA ALA A 41 -9.99 8.11 -35.10
C ALA A 41 -10.02 6.57 -34.94
N GLY A 42 -11.23 6.03 -35.21
CA GLY A 42 -11.46 4.95 -36.19
C GLY A 42 -11.34 3.51 -35.65
N GLU A 43 -12.15 2.52 -36.04
CA GLU A 43 -13.31 2.40 -36.93
C GLU A 43 -14.02 1.09 -36.51
N ASN A 44 -15.34 1.02 -36.49
CA ASN A 44 -16.05 -0.21 -36.87
C ASN A 44 -17.50 0.04 -37.29
N SER A 45 -17.67 -0.14 -38.59
CA SER A 45 -18.88 -0.53 -39.32
C SER A 45 -19.82 -1.48 -38.56
N SER A 46 -21.09 -1.08 -38.40
CA SER A 46 -22.29 -1.89 -38.69
C SER A 46 -23.52 -1.00 -38.54
N SER A 47 -24.07 -0.48 -39.64
CA SER A 47 -25.19 -1.07 -40.37
C SER A 47 -26.57 -0.90 -39.70
N ALA A 48 -27.29 0.10 -40.22
CA ALA A 48 -28.74 0.13 -40.49
C ALA A 48 -29.75 0.56 -39.40
N ARG A 49 -30.32 1.76 -39.66
CA ARG A 49 -31.73 2.21 -39.46
C ARG A 49 -32.14 2.47 -37.98
N ASP A 50 -32.92 3.47 -37.60
CA ASP A 50 -33.60 4.60 -38.22
C ASP A 50 -34.22 5.40 -37.03
N VAL A 51 -34.54 6.68 -37.26
CA VAL A 51 -35.57 7.48 -36.53
C VAL A 51 -35.22 8.06 -35.14
N GLN A 52 -34.69 9.29 -35.17
CA GLN A 52 -35.34 10.55 -34.73
C GLN A 52 -36.01 10.62 -33.34
N LYS A 53 -35.57 11.58 -32.50
CA LYS A 53 -36.32 12.84 -32.21
C LYS A 53 -35.87 13.52 -30.89
N SER A 54 -35.24 14.69 -31.07
CA SER A 54 -35.21 15.90 -30.23
C SER A 54 -35.20 15.81 -28.69
N ASN A 55 -34.10 16.31 -28.13
CA ASN A 55 -33.92 16.76 -26.75
C ASN A 55 -34.97 17.81 -26.33
N LEU A 56 -35.50 17.66 -25.12
CA LEU A 56 -36.01 18.79 -24.34
C LEU A 56 -35.31 18.76 -22.98
N ALA A 57 -34.67 19.88 -22.66
CA ALA A 57 -33.85 20.08 -21.48
C ALA A 57 -34.65 19.89 -20.17
N SER A 58 -34.01 19.28 -19.18
CA SER A 58 -34.33 19.49 -17.76
C SER A 58 -33.06 19.30 -16.96
N ASP A 59 -32.52 20.40 -16.45
CA ASP A 59 -31.56 20.41 -15.36
C ASP A 59 -32.17 19.65 -14.16
N THR A 60 -31.45 18.71 -13.54
CA THR A 60 -31.48 18.41 -12.09
C THR A 60 -30.46 17.31 -11.74
N GLU A 61 -29.56 17.68 -10.85
CA GLU A 61 -28.83 16.88 -9.85
C GLU A 61 -28.31 15.46 -10.17
N LYS A 62 -26.99 15.44 -10.30
CA LYS A 62 -26.06 14.40 -9.89
C LYS A 62 -26.44 13.77 -8.53
N ASN A 63 -27.00 12.56 -8.55
CA ASN A 63 -26.85 11.64 -7.43
C ASN A 63 -26.53 10.22 -7.90
N SER A 64 -25.26 9.86 -7.69
CA SER A 64 -24.72 8.56 -7.32
C SER A 64 -25.65 7.34 -7.44
N THR A 65 -25.40 6.48 -8.42
CA THR A 65 -25.78 5.06 -8.31
C THR A 65 -24.90 4.19 -9.20
N GLY A 66 -24.26 3.19 -8.60
CA GLY A 66 -23.84 1.93 -9.23
C GLY A 66 -22.59 1.96 -10.09
N ASP A 67 -21.49 1.43 -9.55
CA ASP A 67 -20.87 0.16 -10.03
C ASP A 67 -19.38 0.14 -9.70
N ALA A 68 -19.08 -0.38 -8.50
CA ALA A 68 -17.77 -0.93 -8.18
C ALA A 68 -18.04 -2.27 -7.49
N ASP A 69 -18.33 -3.23 -8.35
CA ASP A 69 -18.26 -4.66 -8.13
C ASP A 69 -16.91 -5.00 -7.49
N THR A 70 -16.90 -5.31 -6.19
CA THR A 70 -15.91 -6.19 -5.56
C THR A 70 -16.56 -6.76 -4.32
N ASP A 71 -17.46 -7.71 -4.56
CA ASP A 71 -17.86 -8.68 -3.57
C ASP A 71 -16.62 -9.50 -3.18
N ASN A 72 -15.82 -9.00 -2.24
CA ASN A 72 -14.87 -9.85 -1.54
C ASN A 72 -15.64 -10.56 -0.42
N GLU A 73 -16.35 -11.60 -0.86
CA GLU A 73 -16.93 -12.63 -0.03
C GLU A 73 -15.80 -13.29 0.78
N HIS A 74 -15.46 -12.72 1.94
CA HIS A 74 -14.67 -13.41 2.95
C HIS A 74 -15.57 -14.42 3.66
N SER A 75 -15.92 -15.46 2.93
CA SER A 75 -16.49 -16.67 3.49
C SER A 75 -15.36 -17.45 4.15
N ASP A 76 -15.29 -17.40 5.47
CA ASP A 76 -14.81 -18.55 6.23
C ASP A 76 -15.68 -18.72 7.48
N THR A 77 -16.74 -19.52 7.31
CA THR A 77 -17.48 -20.10 8.42
C THR A 77 -16.70 -21.31 8.91
N GLY A 78 -16.01 -21.17 10.04
CA GLY A 78 -15.39 -22.31 10.70
C GLY A 78 -14.74 -21.93 12.02
N ASN A 79 -15.53 -21.98 13.11
CA ASN A 79 -15.11 -21.85 14.52
C ASN A 79 -13.73 -22.46 14.84
N ASN A 80 -12.66 -21.70 14.59
CA ASN A 80 -11.31 -22.00 15.01
C ASN A 80 -10.67 -20.64 15.26
N GLU A 81 -10.12 -20.48 16.45
CA GLU A 81 -9.49 -19.27 16.97
C GLU A 81 -8.86 -18.42 15.86
N GLU A 82 -9.40 -17.20 15.66
CA GLU A 82 -9.15 -16.32 14.51
C GLU A 82 -7.65 -16.06 14.27
N CYS A 83 -7.03 -16.99 13.57
CA CYS A 83 -5.65 -16.94 13.20
C CYS A 83 -5.51 -16.07 11.95
N ILE A 84 -4.68 -15.04 12.02
CA ILE A 84 -4.52 -14.06 10.94
C ILE A 84 -3.40 -14.54 10.01
N ASN A 85 -3.73 -14.79 8.74
CA ASN A 85 -2.76 -15.24 7.77
C ASN A 85 -1.83 -14.09 7.34
N ILE A 86 -0.53 -14.18 7.61
CA ILE A 86 0.42 -13.09 7.34
C ILE A 86 0.73 -12.90 5.84
N ASN A 87 0.63 -13.97 5.06
CA ASN A 87 0.94 -13.94 3.63
C ASN A 87 -0.19 -13.34 2.80
N THR A 88 -1.45 -13.53 3.22
CA THR A 88 -2.63 -13.08 2.47
C THR A 88 -3.35 -11.89 3.09
N SER A 89 -3.22 -11.66 4.40
CA SER A 89 -3.98 -10.60 5.07
C SER A 89 -3.61 -9.19 4.60
N ASP A 90 -4.61 -8.31 4.62
CA ASP A 90 -4.44 -6.88 4.38
C ASP A 90 -3.85 -6.16 5.59
N THR A 91 -3.40 -4.93 5.36
CA THR A 91 -2.79 -4.09 6.40
C THR A 91 -3.72 -3.87 7.59
N GLU A 92 -5.02 -3.66 7.34
CA GLU A 92 -6.03 -3.45 8.39
C GLU A 92 -6.21 -4.69 9.27
N ARG A 93 -6.28 -5.88 8.66
CA ARG A 93 -6.39 -7.14 9.39
C ARG A 93 -5.12 -7.41 10.22
N LEU A 94 -3.94 -7.13 9.68
CA LEU A 94 -2.67 -7.24 10.41
C LEU A 94 -2.61 -6.28 11.62
N CYS A 95 -3.29 -5.14 11.57
CA CYS A 95 -3.34 -4.20 12.70
C CYS A 95 -4.19 -4.69 13.88
N LEU A 96 -4.97 -5.75 13.70
CA LEU A 96 -5.72 -6.40 14.80
C LEU A 96 -4.81 -7.26 15.69
N LEU A 97 -3.57 -7.51 15.27
CA LEU A 97 -2.59 -8.22 16.06
C LEU A 97 -2.05 -7.32 17.19
N PRO A 98 -1.91 -7.85 18.42
CA PRO A 98 -1.38 -7.07 19.54
C PRO A 98 0.04 -6.59 19.24
N GLY A 99 0.28 -5.28 19.40
CA GLY A 99 1.59 -4.67 19.15
C GLY A 99 1.93 -4.42 17.67
N VAL A 100 1.01 -4.73 16.75
CA VAL A 100 1.13 -4.42 15.32
C VAL A 100 0.27 -3.20 14.98
N GLY A 101 0.92 -2.09 14.69
CA GLY A 101 0.25 -0.87 14.21
C GLY A 101 0.32 -0.72 12.68
N PRO A 102 -0.32 0.32 12.11
CA PRO A 102 -0.39 0.55 10.66
C PRO A 102 0.99 0.61 10.00
N GLY A 103 1.95 1.31 10.61
CA GLY A 103 3.30 1.40 10.08
C GLY A 103 4.13 0.10 10.20
N LEU A 104 3.69 -0.88 11.00
CA LEU A 104 4.32 -2.20 11.05
C LEU A 104 3.64 -3.16 10.06
N ALA A 105 2.32 -3.12 9.98
CA ALA A 105 1.54 -3.85 8.99
C ALA A 105 1.97 -3.52 7.56
N GLU A 106 2.15 -2.24 7.24
CA GLU A 106 2.67 -1.81 5.93
C GLU A 106 4.05 -2.39 5.62
N LYS A 107 4.93 -2.49 6.62
CA LYS A 107 6.26 -3.09 6.44
C LYS A 107 6.19 -4.59 6.20
N ILE A 108 5.27 -5.30 6.85
CA ILE A 108 5.04 -6.73 6.61
C ILE A 108 4.61 -6.95 5.17
N VAL A 109 3.64 -6.16 4.69
CA VAL A 109 3.16 -6.20 3.30
C VAL A 109 4.27 -5.83 2.31
N THR A 110 5.03 -4.77 2.59
CA THR A 110 6.18 -4.37 1.76
C THR A 110 7.25 -5.45 1.71
N PHE A 111 7.54 -6.08 2.85
CA PHE A 111 8.54 -7.14 2.93
C PHE A 111 8.14 -8.34 2.08
N ARG A 112 6.87 -8.79 2.15
CA ARG A 112 6.41 -9.91 1.31
C ARG A 112 6.39 -9.59 -0.18
N GLN A 113 6.16 -8.34 -0.56
CA GLN A 113 6.25 -7.91 -1.96
C GLN A 113 7.69 -7.94 -2.49
N GLN A 114 8.68 -7.64 -1.64
CA GLN A 114 10.09 -7.57 -2.04
C GLN A 114 10.83 -8.91 -1.92
N ASN A 115 10.54 -9.69 -0.88
CA ASN A 115 11.27 -10.92 -0.54
C ASN A 115 10.46 -12.19 -0.83
N GLY A 116 9.18 -12.07 -1.15
CA GLY A 116 8.24 -13.18 -1.28
C GLY A 116 7.55 -13.53 0.04
N THR A 117 6.76 -14.61 0.03
CA THR A 117 5.97 -15.07 1.18
C THR A 117 6.86 -15.47 2.36
N PHE A 118 6.36 -15.24 3.57
CA PHE A 118 6.97 -15.72 4.81
C PHE A 118 6.79 -17.24 4.92
N LYS A 119 7.89 -17.96 5.19
CA LYS A 119 7.87 -19.41 5.38
C LYS A 119 7.67 -19.82 6.84
N GLY A 120 7.91 -18.89 7.76
CA GLY A 120 7.77 -19.12 9.18
C GLY A 120 7.99 -17.84 9.98
N GLU A 121 7.92 -17.98 11.30
CA GLU A 121 8.03 -16.87 12.25
C GLU A 121 9.40 -16.20 12.26
N ASP A 122 10.47 -16.95 11.95
CA ASP A 122 11.83 -16.42 11.83
C ASP A 122 11.95 -15.37 10.72
N ASP A 123 11.17 -15.50 9.63
CA ASP A 123 11.17 -14.53 8.55
C ASP A 123 10.55 -13.19 9.00
N LEU A 124 9.66 -13.21 9.99
CA LEU A 124 9.07 -11.98 10.55
C LEU A 124 10.11 -11.17 11.33
N LEU A 125 11.12 -11.80 11.91
CA LEU A 125 12.22 -11.12 12.59
C LEU A 125 13.11 -10.31 11.62
N LYS A 126 13.05 -10.60 10.32
CA LYS A 126 13.77 -9.82 9.28
C LYS A 126 13.08 -8.48 8.99
N VAL A 127 11.82 -8.31 9.41
CA VAL A 127 11.06 -7.06 9.20
C VAL A 127 11.48 -6.00 10.22
N LYS A 128 11.95 -4.85 9.74
CA LYS A 128 12.42 -3.75 10.59
C LYS A 128 11.36 -3.26 11.58
N GLY A 129 11.58 -3.56 12.87
CA GLY A 129 10.72 -3.15 13.97
C GLY A 129 9.83 -4.27 14.54
N ILE A 130 9.96 -5.49 13.99
CA ILE A 130 9.55 -6.74 14.63
C ILE A 130 10.81 -7.32 15.28
N GLY A 131 10.74 -7.56 16.58
CA GLY A 131 11.77 -8.29 17.32
C GLY A 131 11.10 -9.37 18.15
N THR A 132 11.89 -10.19 18.84
CA THR A 132 11.42 -11.32 19.66
C THR A 132 10.33 -10.90 20.65
N ALA A 133 10.48 -9.74 21.29
CA ALA A 133 9.50 -9.21 22.23
C ALA A 133 8.13 -8.93 21.60
N LYS A 134 8.10 -8.44 20.35
CA LYS A 134 6.83 -8.18 19.65
C LYS A 134 6.26 -9.46 19.06
N LEU A 135 7.09 -10.26 18.40
CA LEU A 135 6.67 -11.52 17.82
C LEU A 135 6.00 -12.41 18.88
N GLY A 136 6.58 -12.50 20.08
CA GLY A 136 6.00 -13.25 21.19
C GLY A 136 4.59 -12.79 21.61
N GLN A 137 4.18 -11.55 21.32
CA GLN A 137 2.84 -11.05 21.68
C GLN A 137 1.76 -11.56 20.72
N PHE A 138 2.10 -11.78 19.45
CA PHE A 138 1.13 -12.09 18.42
C PHE A 138 1.38 -13.41 17.69
N GLN A 139 2.50 -14.10 17.94
CA GLN A 139 2.84 -15.38 17.29
C GLN A 139 1.75 -16.45 17.46
N SER A 140 1.02 -16.44 18.58
CA SER A 140 -0.08 -17.38 18.83
C SER A 140 -1.34 -17.09 18.00
N ARG A 141 -1.41 -15.93 17.33
CA ARG A 141 -2.59 -15.49 16.54
C ARG A 141 -2.29 -15.42 15.04
N ILE A 142 -1.17 -15.96 14.57
CA ILE A 142 -0.75 -15.86 13.16
C ILE A 142 -0.64 -17.22 12.50
N CYS A 143 -1.01 -17.27 11.23
CA CYS A 143 -0.79 -18.40 10.33
C CYS A 143 -0.10 -17.93 9.04
N PHE A 144 0.39 -18.88 8.25
CA PHE A 144 1.14 -18.63 7.02
C PHE A 144 0.37 -19.12 5.79
#